data_AF-W6NHC9-F1
#
_entry.id   AF-W6NHC9-F1
#
_cell.length_a   1.000
_cell.length_b   1.000
_cell.length_c   1.000
_cell.angle_alpha   90.00
_cell.angle_beta   90.00
_cell.angle_gamma   90.00
#
_symmetry.space_group_name_H-M   'P 1'
#
loop_
_entity.id
_entity.type
_entity.pdbx_description
1 polymer ?
#
loop_
_entity_poly.entity_id
_entity_poly.type
_entity_poly.pdbx_seq_one_letter_code
_entity_poly.pdbx_strand_id
1 'polypeptide(L)'
;MKLLAEEKENGSYIITVLVGRKGYNSLWTSPPKDKQCFDLDYIKNRYPIINTKERAKRFSSLYRNLWIKVSEIQLDLMRHCIGLNYKKKPYRNYFCTSPDDKDWNELVDKGLATKSEEEPNNGCIYFWLSRQGVEYTLGKSISVKVYSEL
;
A
#
# COMPACT_ATOMS: atom_id res chain seq x y z
N MET A 1 3.59 -11.38 4.99
CA MET A 1 2.83 -11.76 3.79
C MET A 1 2.99 -10.66 2.76
N LYS A 2 3.18 -11.02 1.50
CA LYS A 2 3.24 -10.11 0.34
C LYS A 2 2.29 -10.63 -0.73
N LEU A 3 1.79 -9.74 -1.57
CA LEU A 3 0.95 -10.05 -2.71
C LEU A 3 1.64 -9.62 -4.00
N LEU A 4 1.49 -10.42 -5.04
CA LEU A 4 1.93 -10.14 -6.40
C LEU A 4 0.77 -10.43 -7.34
N ALA A 5 0.64 -9.64 -8.40
CA ALA A 5 -0.31 -9.87 -9.49
C ALA A 5 0.47 -10.00 -10.79
N GLU A 6 0.15 -11.03 -11.58
CA GLU A 6 0.69 -11.25 -12.91
C GLU A 6 -0.48 -11.31 -13.89
N GLU A 7 -0.53 -10.38 -14.84
CA GLU A 7 -1.54 -10.36 -15.90
C GLU A 7 -1.20 -11.39 -16.98
N LYS A 8 -2.22 -12.09 -17.48
CA LYS A 8 -2.12 -13.07 -18.56
C LYS A 8 -2.69 -12.48 -19.85
N GLU A 9 -2.31 -13.07 -20.98
CA GLU A 9 -2.72 -12.62 -22.32
C GLU A 9 -4.24 -12.50 -22.49
N ASN A 10 -5.01 -13.34 -21.80
CA ASN A 10 -6.47 -13.34 -21.82
C ASN A 10 -7.11 -12.32 -20.83
N GLY A 11 -6.33 -11.42 -20.24
CA GLY A 11 -6.78 -10.43 -19.25
C GLY A 11 -7.05 -10.98 -17.85
N SER A 12 -6.85 -12.29 -17.63
CA SER A 12 -6.91 -12.88 -16.28
C SER A 12 -5.64 -12.58 -15.50
N TYR A 13 -5.71 -12.71 -14.17
CA TYR A 13 -4.58 -12.48 -13.28
C TYR A 13 -4.26 -13.72 -12.46
N ILE A 14 -2.97 -14.05 -12.35
CA ILE A 14 -2.49 -14.91 -11.27
C ILE A 14 -2.13 -14.02 -10.10
N ILE A 15 -2.81 -14.21 -8.97
CA ILE A 15 -2.52 -13.51 -7.74
C ILE A 15 -1.80 -14.47 -6.79
N THR A 16 -0.58 -14.09 -6.41
CA THR A 16 0.31 -14.89 -5.58
C THR A 16 0.41 -14.32 -4.19
N VAL A 17 0.03 -15.12 -3.20
CA VAL A 17 0.21 -14.83 -1.78
C VAL A 17 1.54 -15.43 -1.32
N LEU A 18 2.49 -14.60 -0.92
CA LEU A 18 3.77 -15.03 -0.37
C LEU A 18 3.72 -15.00 1.18
N VAL A 19 3.93 -16.14 1.81
CA VAL A 19 4.07 -16.29 3.27
C VAL A 19 5.43 -16.92 3.58
N GLY A 20 6.37 -16.12 4.08
CA GLY A 20 7.75 -16.54 4.23
C GLY A 20 8.37 -16.83 2.86
N ARG A 21 8.87 -18.06 2.66
CA ARG A 21 9.41 -18.53 1.37
C ARG A 21 8.38 -19.24 0.49
N LYS A 22 7.15 -19.44 0.97
CA LYS A 22 6.09 -20.19 0.25
C LYS A 22 5.19 -19.23 -0.51
N GLY A 23 4.91 -19.56 -1.77
CA GLY A 23 3.92 -18.88 -2.61
C GLY A 23 2.68 -19.73 -2.82
N TYR A 24 1.52 -19.08 -2.79
CA TYR A 24 0.21 -19.69 -3.04
C TYR A 24 -0.46 -18.91 -4.16
N ASN A 25 -0.75 -19.58 -5.26
CA ASN A 25 -1.28 -18.95 -6.47
C ASN A 25 -2.78 -19.21 -6.57
N SER A 26 -3.53 -18.22 -7.06
CA SER A 26 -4.93 -18.40 -7.47
C SER A 26 -5.16 -17.65 -8.76
N LEU A 27 -5.93 -18.23 -9.68
CA LEU A 27 -6.36 -17.59 -10.92
C LEU A 27 -7.60 -16.73 -10.65
N TRP A 28 -7.57 -15.50 -11.14
CA TRP A 28 -8.66 -14.53 -11.06
C TRP A 28 -9.00 -14.06 -12.48
N THR A 29 -10.10 -14.58 -13.03
CA THR A 29 -10.57 -14.24 -14.38
C THR A 29 -11.09 -12.81 -14.47
N SER A 30 -11.73 -12.32 -13.41
CA SER A 30 -12.18 -10.94 -13.28
C SER A 30 -11.97 -10.46 -11.84
N PRO A 31 -10.74 -10.01 -11.49
CA PRO A 31 -10.46 -9.55 -10.14
C PRO A 31 -11.19 -8.23 -9.85
N PRO A 32 -11.90 -8.11 -8.71
CA PRO A 32 -12.59 -6.88 -8.35
C PRO A 32 -11.59 -5.84 -7.86
N LYS A 33 -11.17 -4.94 -8.76
CA LYS A 33 -10.07 -3.96 -8.53
C LYS A 33 -10.42 -2.90 -7.48
N ASP A 34 -11.71 -2.66 -7.27
CA ASP A 34 -12.29 -1.72 -6.30
C ASP A 34 -12.64 -2.35 -4.94
N LYS A 35 -12.47 -3.69 -4.80
CA LYS A 35 -12.86 -4.39 -3.58
C LYS A 35 -12.02 -3.94 -2.39
N GLN A 36 -12.69 -3.37 -1.40
CA GLN A 36 -12.04 -2.85 -0.20
C GLN A 36 -11.72 -3.93 0.84
N CYS A 37 -12.62 -4.91 0.99
CA CYS A 37 -12.56 -5.97 1.99
C CYS A 37 -13.06 -7.29 1.39
N PHE A 38 -12.36 -8.38 1.66
CA PHE A 38 -12.84 -9.71 1.32
C PHE A 38 -13.31 -10.48 2.55
N ASP A 39 -14.38 -11.25 2.37
CA ASP A 39 -14.87 -12.17 3.38
C ASP A 39 -13.87 -13.29 3.63
N LEU A 40 -13.80 -13.74 4.88
CA LEU A 40 -12.88 -14.81 5.30
C LEU A 40 -13.13 -16.08 4.48
N ASP A 41 -14.37 -16.49 4.33
CA ASP A 41 -14.70 -17.74 3.64
C ASP A 41 -14.32 -17.70 2.16
N TYR A 42 -14.58 -16.56 1.50
CA TYR A 42 -14.19 -16.36 0.10
C TYR A 42 -12.67 -16.50 -0.09
N ILE A 43 -11.88 -15.83 0.75
CA ILE A 43 -10.41 -15.87 0.61
C ILE A 43 -9.83 -17.18 1.10
N LYS A 44 -10.37 -17.79 2.15
CA LYS A 44 -9.94 -19.09 2.65
C LYS A 44 -10.11 -20.18 1.60
N ASN A 45 -11.20 -20.15 0.84
CA ASN A 45 -11.44 -21.11 -0.25
C ASN A 45 -10.40 -20.97 -1.38
N ARG A 46 -9.93 -19.75 -1.66
CA ARG A 46 -8.87 -19.51 -2.67
C ARG A 46 -7.46 -19.76 -2.13
N TYR A 47 -7.24 -19.41 -0.87
CA TYR A 47 -5.96 -19.48 -0.18
C TYR A 47 -6.18 -20.05 1.23
N PRO A 48 -6.14 -21.39 1.41
CA PRO A 48 -6.40 -22.02 2.71
C PRO A 48 -5.48 -21.55 3.84
N ILE A 49 -4.31 -21.01 3.50
CA ILE A 49 -3.37 -20.40 4.46
C ILE A 49 -3.93 -19.11 5.11
N ILE A 50 -4.89 -18.45 4.47
CA ILE A 50 -5.57 -17.25 4.99
C ILE A 50 -6.84 -17.71 5.72
N ASN A 51 -6.64 -18.30 6.89
CA ASN A 51 -7.68 -18.97 7.67
C ASN A 51 -8.15 -18.19 8.91
N THR A 52 -7.70 -16.96 9.11
CA THR A 52 -8.14 -16.09 10.21
C THR A 52 -8.64 -14.74 9.69
N LYS A 53 -9.52 -14.09 10.47
CA LYS A 53 -10.06 -12.75 10.13
C LYS A 53 -8.95 -11.72 9.98
N GLU A 54 -7.91 -11.78 10.81
CA GLU A 54 -6.75 -10.89 10.75
C GLU A 54 -5.96 -11.08 9.45
N ARG A 55 -5.77 -12.33 9.01
CA ARG A 55 -5.09 -12.62 7.75
C ARG A 55 -5.91 -12.18 6.55
N ALA A 56 -7.24 -12.33 6.59
CA ALA A 56 -8.14 -11.85 5.54
C ALA A 56 -8.16 -10.31 5.44
N LYS A 57 -8.18 -9.60 6.59
CA LYS A 57 -8.02 -8.14 6.65
C LYS A 57 -6.67 -7.70 6.05
N ARG A 58 -5.59 -8.38 6.44
CA ARG A 58 -4.24 -8.14 5.90
C ARG A 58 -4.16 -8.36 4.40
N PHE A 59 -4.78 -9.43 3.90
CA PHE A 59 -4.88 -9.70 2.47
C PHE A 59 -5.62 -8.56 1.77
N SER A 60 -6.76 -8.14 2.29
CA SER A 60 -7.57 -7.06 1.71
C SER A 60 -6.79 -5.74 1.59
N SER A 61 -6.06 -5.36 2.64
CA SER A 61 -5.20 -4.15 2.63
C SER A 61 -4.14 -4.22 1.54
N LEU A 62 -3.43 -5.34 1.45
CA LEU A 62 -2.37 -5.55 0.47
C LEU A 62 -2.90 -5.76 -0.96
N TYR A 63 -4.10 -6.31 -1.11
CA TYR A 63 -4.73 -6.53 -2.40
C TYR A 63 -5.06 -5.19 -3.08
N ARG A 64 -5.51 -4.20 -2.30
CA ARG A 64 -5.77 -2.85 -2.80
C ARG A 64 -4.53 -2.25 -3.48
N ASN A 65 -3.35 -2.49 -2.92
CA ASN A 65 -2.08 -2.01 -3.48
C ASN A 65 -1.77 -2.57 -4.88
N LEU A 66 -2.34 -3.71 -5.27
CA LEU A 66 -2.07 -4.30 -6.58
C LEU A 66 -2.61 -3.45 -7.74
N TRP A 67 -3.60 -2.60 -7.47
CA TRP A 67 -4.32 -1.84 -8.50
C TRP A 67 -3.99 -0.35 -8.51
N ILE A 68 -3.21 0.12 -7.53
CA ILE A 68 -2.78 1.52 -7.45
C ILE A 68 -1.52 1.69 -8.30
N LYS A 69 -1.58 2.57 -9.30
CA LYS A 69 -0.44 2.90 -10.14
C LYS A 69 0.36 4.05 -9.49
N VAL A 70 1.59 3.74 -9.10
CA VAL A 70 2.55 4.70 -8.54
C VAL A 70 3.77 4.73 -9.45
N SER A 71 4.20 5.93 -9.86
CA SER A 71 5.41 6.08 -10.67
C SER A 71 6.67 5.77 -9.85
N GLU A 72 7.80 5.51 -10.50
CA GLU A 72 9.07 5.30 -9.78
C GLU A 72 9.46 6.54 -8.96
N ILE A 73 9.24 7.73 -9.51
CA ILE A 73 9.46 9.02 -8.83
C ILE A 73 8.61 9.11 -7.57
N GLN A 74 7.31 8.83 -7.67
CA GLN A 74 6.40 8.83 -6.52
C GLN A 74 6.84 7.80 -5.47
N LEU A 75 7.26 6.61 -5.89
CA LEU A 75 7.74 5.59 -4.95
C LEU A 75 9.00 6.05 -4.22
N ASP A 76 9.91 6.74 -4.89
CA ASP A 76 11.10 7.30 -4.26
C ASP A 76 10.79 8.46 -3.30
N LEU A 77 9.82 9.31 -3.65
CA LEU A 77 9.27 10.32 -2.72
C LEU A 77 8.67 9.66 -1.47
N MET A 78 7.88 8.61 -1.64
CA MET A 78 7.31 7.86 -0.52
C MET A 78 8.41 7.25 0.36
N ARG A 79 9.43 6.61 -0.23
CA ARG A 79 10.59 6.05 0.50
C ARG A 79 11.33 7.14 1.27
N HIS A 80 11.54 8.29 0.64
CA HIS A 80 12.19 9.44 1.27
C HIS A 80 11.39 9.94 2.46
N CYS A 81 10.08 10.14 2.31
CA CYS A 81 9.16 10.61 3.35
C CYS A 81 9.28 9.80 4.64
N ILE A 82 9.33 8.47 4.53
CA ILE A 82 9.49 7.58 5.70
C ILE A 82 10.94 7.30 6.11
N GLY A 83 11.92 7.97 5.48
CA GLY A 83 13.33 7.90 5.85
C GLY A 83 14.07 6.65 5.37
N LEU A 84 13.52 5.90 4.40
CA LEU A 84 14.14 4.66 3.91
C LEU A 84 15.38 4.87 3.05
N ASN A 85 15.61 6.09 2.57
CA ASN A 85 16.83 6.43 1.82
C ASN A 85 18.07 6.43 2.73
N TYR A 86 17.89 6.59 4.04
CA TYR A 86 18.98 6.67 5.01
C TYR A 86 19.05 5.45 5.93
N LYS A 87 17.90 4.82 6.23
CA LYS A 87 17.82 3.69 7.15
C LYS A 87 16.99 2.56 6.57
N LYS A 88 17.29 1.33 6.98
CA LYS A 88 16.50 0.14 6.59
C LYS A 88 15.11 0.08 7.24
N LYS A 89 14.84 0.91 8.24
CA LYS A 89 13.58 0.95 8.97
C LYS A 89 13.00 2.37 8.92
N PRO A 90 11.69 2.51 8.69
CA PRO A 90 11.01 3.79 8.83
C PRO A 90 11.20 4.38 10.22
N TYR A 91 11.38 5.70 10.30
CA TYR A 91 11.58 6.40 11.58
C TYR A 91 10.96 7.81 11.63
N ARG A 92 10.29 8.20 10.55
CA ARG A 92 9.53 9.44 10.40
C ARG A 92 8.41 9.19 9.39
N ASN A 93 7.50 10.13 9.23
CA ASN A 93 6.53 10.11 8.15
C ASN A 93 6.09 11.52 7.74
N TYR A 94 6.99 12.38 7.28
CA TYR A 94 6.60 13.71 6.84
C TYR A 94 7.50 14.24 5.72
N PHE A 95 6.96 15.14 4.90
CA PHE A 95 7.66 15.86 3.85
C PHE A 95 7.09 17.27 3.72
N CYS A 96 7.92 18.33 3.75
CA CYS A 96 7.46 19.70 3.43
C CYS A 96 7.81 20.04 1.99
N THR A 97 6.84 20.52 1.23
CA THR A 97 7.01 21.02 -0.14
C THR A 97 5.90 22.00 -0.48
N SER A 98 5.88 22.53 -1.70
CA SER A 98 4.83 23.40 -2.19
C SER A 98 3.44 22.73 -2.09
N PRO A 99 2.36 23.48 -1.77
CA PRO A 99 1.00 22.97 -1.82
C PRO A 99 0.58 22.44 -3.19
N ASP A 100 1.22 22.91 -4.26
CA ASP A 100 0.93 22.54 -5.66
C ASP A 100 1.83 21.41 -6.18
N ASP A 101 2.58 20.73 -5.30
CA ASP A 101 3.43 19.60 -5.69
C ASP A 101 2.58 18.48 -6.32
N LYS A 102 2.75 18.30 -7.64
CA LYS A 102 1.90 17.41 -8.44
C LYS A 102 1.96 15.96 -7.96
N ASP A 103 3.15 15.44 -7.69
CA ASP A 103 3.33 14.04 -7.32
C ASP A 103 2.71 13.74 -5.96
N TRP A 104 2.86 14.66 -5.00
CA TRP A 104 2.26 14.51 -3.69
C TRP A 104 0.74 14.66 -3.71
N ASN A 105 0.19 15.59 -4.48
CA ASN A 105 -1.26 15.71 -4.63
C ASN A 105 -1.87 14.48 -5.33
N GLU A 106 -1.22 13.92 -6.36
CA GLU A 106 -1.67 12.65 -6.95
C GLU A 106 -1.64 11.48 -5.94
N LEU A 107 -0.68 11.44 -5.03
CA LEU A 107 -0.65 10.43 -3.97
C LEU A 107 -1.79 10.62 -2.95
N VAL A 108 -2.21 11.86 -2.68
CA VAL A 108 -3.39 12.16 -1.87
C VAL A 108 -4.66 11.67 -2.57
N ASP A 109 -4.82 11.96 -3.86
CA ASP A 109 -5.99 11.53 -4.65
C ASP A 109 -6.10 9.99 -4.72
N LYS A 110 -4.95 9.30 -4.73
CA LYS A 110 -4.88 7.82 -4.66
C LYS A 110 -5.14 7.26 -3.26
N GLY A 111 -5.31 8.10 -2.24
CA GLY A 111 -5.46 7.71 -0.83
C GLY A 111 -4.19 7.18 -0.16
N LEU A 112 -3.03 7.38 -0.78
CA LEU A 112 -1.72 6.95 -0.26
C LEU A 112 -1.06 8.01 0.63
N ALA A 113 -1.52 9.26 0.57
CA ALA A 113 -1.01 10.36 1.38
C ALA A 113 -2.13 11.24 1.95
N THR A 114 -1.78 12.06 2.93
CA THR A 114 -2.59 13.15 3.48
C THR A 114 -1.72 14.41 3.52
N LYS A 115 -2.34 15.59 3.50
CA LYS A 115 -1.65 16.88 3.56
C LYS A 115 -2.22 17.79 4.63
N SER A 116 -1.45 18.77 5.10
CA SER A 116 -1.91 19.74 6.08
C SER A 116 -2.93 20.68 5.43
N GLU A 117 -3.91 21.13 6.21
CA GLU A 117 -4.89 22.12 5.76
C GLU A 117 -4.30 23.54 5.77
N GLU A 118 -3.34 23.79 6.65
CA GLU A 118 -2.68 25.09 6.81
C GLU A 118 -1.25 25.05 6.27
N GLU A 119 -0.77 26.23 5.87
CA GLU A 119 0.63 26.49 5.58
C GLU A 119 1.40 26.75 6.89
N PRO A 120 2.17 25.77 7.39
CA PRO A 120 2.99 25.97 8.59
C PRO A 120 4.05 27.06 8.43
N ASN A 121 4.53 27.30 7.20
CA ASN A 121 5.57 28.30 6.90
C ASN A 121 5.53 28.72 5.43
N ASN A 122 5.37 30.03 5.16
CA ASN A 122 5.67 30.73 3.90
C ASN A 122 5.70 29.85 2.62
N GLY A 123 4.57 29.28 2.21
CA GLY A 123 4.45 28.57 0.94
C GLY A 123 4.92 27.10 0.93
N CYS A 124 5.15 26.44 2.07
CA CYS A 124 5.23 24.98 2.14
C CYS A 124 4.15 24.38 3.06
N ILE A 125 3.63 23.23 2.66
CA ILE A 125 2.72 22.39 3.45
C ILE A 125 3.37 21.04 3.75
N TYR A 126 2.91 20.39 4.81
CA TYR A 126 3.35 19.05 5.13
C TYR A 126 2.48 17.99 4.47
N PHE A 127 3.13 16.95 3.97
CA PHE A 127 2.53 15.71 3.53
C PHE A 127 2.99 14.56 4.42
N TRP A 128 2.08 13.62 4.67
CA TRP A 128 2.32 12.36 5.38
C TRP A 128 1.80 11.21 4.53
N LEU A 129 2.46 10.06 4.58
CA LEU A 129 1.84 8.86 4.02
C LEU A 129 0.68 8.41 4.91
N SER A 130 -0.43 8.03 4.28
CA SER A 130 -1.49 7.29 4.96
C SER A 130 -0.94 5.92 5.38
N ARG A 131 -1.64 5.21 6.28
CA ARG A 131 -1.24 3.83 6.62
C ARG A 131 -1.13 2.96 5.36
N GLN A 132 -2.06 3.13 4.41
CA GLN A 132 -2.04 2.43 3.13
C GLN A 132 -0.79 2.78 2.31
N GLY A 133 -0.40 4.07 2.28
CA GLY A 133 0.84 4.55 1.66
C GLY A 133 2.08 3.88 2.24
N VAL A 134 2.21 3.85 3.57
CA VAL A 134 3.34 3.18 4.24
C VAL A 134 3.38 1.68 3.91
N GLU A 135 2.23 1.00 3.94
CA GLU A 135 2.15 -0.42 3.58
C GLU A 135 2.51 -0.68 2.12
N TYR A 136 2.12 0.22 1.21
CA TYR A 136 2.49 0.18 -0.21
C TYR A 136 4.00 0.28 -0.35
N THR A 137 4.63 1.31 0.24
CA THR A 137 6.08 1.55 0.16
C THR A 137 6.89 0.38 0.71
N LEU A 138 6.43 -0.25 1.81
CA LEU A 138 7.11 -1.36 2.44
C LEU A 138 6.82 -2.72 1.78
N GLY A 139 5.80 -2.81 0.92
CA GLY A 139 5.31 -4.07 0.34
C GLY A 139 4.82 -5.08 1.39
N LYS A 140 4.42 -4.60 2.57
CA LYS A 140 3.91 -5.42 3.68
C LYS A 140 2.98 -4.60 4.56
N SER A 141 2.00 -5.27 5.16
CA SER A 141 1.14 -4.60 6.15
C SER A 141 1.89 -4.24 7.44
N ILE A 142 1.40 -3.21 8.13
CA ILE A 142 1.89 -2.76 9.44
C ILE A 142 0.73 -2.70 10.45
N SER A 143 1.04 -2.67 11.75
CA SER A 143 0.02 -2.46 12.78
C SER A 143 -0.31 -0.97 12.92
N VAL A 144 -1.48 -0.66 13.48
CA VAL A 144 -1.85 0.73 13.84
C VAL A 144 -0.81 1.32 14.78
N LYS A 145 -0.38 0.56 15.80
CA LYS A 145 0.66 1.00 16.74
C LYS A 145 1.95 1.42 16.02
N VAL A 146 2.46 0.58 15.11
CA VAL A 146 3.68 0.90 14.35
C VAL A 146 3.48 2.14 13.49
N TYR A 147 2.30 2.32 12.90
CA TYR A 147 2.00 3.51 12.10
C TYR A 147 1.93 4.78 12.95
N SER A 148 1.32 4.73 14.14
CA SER A 148 1.20 5.86 15.06
C SER A 148 2.54 6.27 15.71
N GLU A 149 3.55 5.41 15.65
CA GLU A 149 4.90 5.70 16.14
C GLU A 149 5.82 6.31 15.06
N LEU A 150 5.32 6.52 13.83
CA LEU A 150 6.03 7.18 12.72
C LEU A 150 5.73 8.67 12.63
#